data_AF-A0A949S3B9-F1
#
_entry.id   AF-A0A949S3B9-F1
#
_cell.length_a   1.000
_cell.length_b   1.000
_cell.length_c   1.000
_cell.angle_alpha   90.00
_cell.angle_beta   90.00
_cell.angle_gamma   90.00
#
_symmetry.space_group_name_H-M   'P 1'
#
loop_
_entity.id
_entity.type
_entity.pdbx_description
1 polymer ?
#
loop_
_entity_poly.entity_id
_entity_poly.type
_entity_poly.pdbx_seq_one_letter_code
_entity_poly.pdbx_strand_id
1 'polypeptide(L)'
;MKKIYMNYLIRMLLILGSTFGLSANSFSGTPYYTDNFDGSNDTTSLKARGYKVYYRGTGTQGAATWFQGSESYFPAFNGPVTGYVAAHYSTATNTNNIDNWLVLPKIH
;
A
#
# COMPACT_ATOMS: atom_id res chain seq x y z
N MET A 1 -24.06 -56.94 -23.97
CA MET A 1 -24.09 -55.81 -23.01
C MET A 1 -22.76 -55.08 -23.05
N LYS A 2 -22.72 -53.86 -23.56
CA LYS A 2 -21.48 -53.08 -23.76
C LYS A 2 -21.36 -52.08 -22.61
N LYS A 3 -20.37 -52.28 -21.71
CA LYS A 3 -20.06 -51.32 -20.64
C LYS A 3 -19.56 -50.03 -21.27
N ILE A 4 -20.24 -48.92 -21.02
CA ILE A 4 -19.80 -47.58 -21.40
C ILE A 4 -19.10 -47.00 -20.16
N TYR A 5 -17.79 -46.77 -20.27
CA TYR A 5 -17.00 -46.08 -19.26
C TYR A 5 -17.14 -44.56 -19.48
N MET A 6 -17.51 -43.84 -18.43
CA MET A 6 -17.67 -42.39 -18.46
C MET A 6 -16.35 -41.74 -18.01
N ASN A 7 -15.57 -41.24 -18.97
CA ASN A 7 -14.36 -40.48 -18.71
C ASN A 7 -14.73 -39.05 -18.25
N TYR A 8 -14.42 -38.71 -17.00
CA TYR A 8 -14.48 -37.32 -16.52
C TYR A 8 -13.27 -36.55 -17.07
N LEU A 9 -13.44 -35.90 -18.22
CA LEU A 9 -12.50 -34.88 -18.68
C LEU A 9 -12.87 -33.55 -18.01
N ILE A 10 -12.10 -33.16 -16.99
CA ILE A 10 -12.06 -31.76 -16.54
C ILE A 10 -11.42 -30.96 -17.67
N ARG A 11 -12.26 -30.30 -18.46
CA ARG A 11 -11.80 -29.39 -19.52
C ARG A 11 -11.38 -28.08 -18.89
N MET A 12 -10.07 -27.90 -18.68
CA MET A 12 -9.49 -26.59 -18.44
C MET A 12 -9.62 -25.79 -19.74
N LEU A 13 -10.59 -24.86 -19.77
CA LEU A 13 -10.82 -23.98 -20.90
C LEU A 13 -9.74 -22.89 -20.91
N LEU A 14 -8.73 -23.04 -21.77
CA LEU A 14 -7.80 -21.95 -22.09
C LEU A 14 -8.52 -21.02 -23.07
N ILE A 15 -9.04 -19.90 -22.57
CA ILE A 15 -9.65 -18.86 -23.41
C ILE A 15 -8.51 -18.04 -24.04
N LEU A 16 -8.08 -18.45 -25.24
CA LEU A 16 -7.31 -17.59 -26.13
C LEU A 16 -8.31 -16.68 -26.86
N GLY A 17 -8.35 -15.40 -26.49
CA GLY A 17 -8.94 -14.37 -27.34
C GLY A 17 -10.28 -13.76 -26.93
N SER A 18 -10.63 -13.74 -25.65
CA SER A 18 -11.56 -12.70 -25.16
C SER A 18 -10.92 -11.96 -24.00
N THR A 19 -10.63 -10.68 -24.22
CA THR A 19 -10.40 -9.74 -23.13
C THR A 19 -11.66 -9.80 -22.27
N PHE A 20 -11.59 -10.49 -21.14
CA PHE A 20 -12.47 -10.19 -20.02
C PHE A 20 -12.18 -8.73 -19.68
N GLY A 21 -13.02 -7.84 -20.22
CA GLY A 21 -13.04 -6.46 -19.82
C GLY A 21 -13.47 -6.45 -18.36
N LEU A 22 -12.50 -6.52 -17.46
CA LEU A 22 -12.66 -5.91 -16.15
C LEU A 22 -12.96 -4.44 -16.49
N SER A 23 -14.22 -4.03 -16.44
CA SER A 23 -14.52 -2.61 -16.49
C SER A 23 -13.87 -2.04 -15.25
N ALA A 24 -12.69 -1.46 -15.39
CA ALA A 24 -12.19 -0.54 -14.41
C ALA A 24 -13.29 0.50 -14.31
N ASN A 25 -13.95 0.57 -13.15
CA ASN A 25 -14.85 1.68 -12.87
C ASN A 25 -14.01 2.94 -13.06
N SER A 26 -14.21 3.64 -14.18
CA SER A 26 -13.57 4.91 -14.41
C SER A 26 -14.22 5.86 -13.42
N PHE A 27 -13.47 6.24 -12.40
CA PHE A 27 -13.89 7.31 -11.52
C PHE A 27 -13.97 8.57 -12.40
N SER A 28 -15.18 9.02 -12.72
CA SER A 28 -15.41 10.24 -13.48
C SER A 28 -15.24 11.43 -12.52
N GLY A 29 -14.01 11.85 -12.31
CA GLY A 29 -13.67 13.01 -11.49
C GLY A 29 -12.16 13.21 -11.42
N THR A 30 -11.73 14.47 -11.46
CA THR A 30 -10.34 14.80 -11.18
C THR A 30 -10.09 14.59 -9.69
N PRO A 31 -9.09 13.78 -9.28
CA PRO A 31 -8.80 13.58 -7.87
C PRO A 31 -8.36 14.91 -7.24
N TYR A 32 -8.89 15.22 -6.06
CA TYR A 32 -8.52 16.42 -5.32
C TYR A 32 -7.06 16.39 -4.81
N TYR A 33 -6.52 15.18 -4.61
CA TYR A 33 -5.13 14.96 -4.24
C TYR A 33 -4.71 13.57 -4.70
N THR A 34 -3.49 13.44 -5.21
CA THR A 34 -2.87 12.15 -5.53
C THR A 34 -1.44 12.12 -5.02
N ASP A 35 -1.06 11.02 -4.37
CA ASP A 35 0.32 10.67 -4.07
C ASP A 35 0.50 9.18 -4.37
N ASN A 36 1.49 8.86 -5.19
CA ASN A 36 1.85 7.49 -5.55
C ASN A 36 2.96 6.92 -4.65
N PHE A 37 3.56 7.73 -3.78
CA PHE A 37 4.68 7.36 -2.92
C PHE A 37 5.93 6.86 -3.66
N ASP A 38 6.11 7.23 -4.93
CA ASP A 38 7.29 6.84 -5.72
C ASP A 38 8.55 7.64 -5.32
N GLY A 39 8.39 8.76 -4.62
CA GLY A 39 9.47 9.61 -4.11
C GLY A 39 9.95 9.25 -2.71
N SER A 40 10.75 10.15 -2.10
CA SER A 40 11.19 9.98 -0.71
C SER A 40 10.02 10.04 0.26
N ASN A 41 9.86 9.05 1.13
CA ASN A 41 8.73 8.86 2.04
C ASN A 41 9.12 8.94 3.51
N ASP A 42 10.31 9.48 3.82
CA ASP A 42 10.66 9.79 5.20
C ASP A 42 9.79 10.92 5.79
N THR A 43 9.83 11.07 7.11
CA THR A 43 9.04 12.06 7.85
C THR A 43 9.24 13.49 7.32
N THR A 44 10.45 13.84 6.90
CA THR A 44 10.76 15.18 6.39
C THR A 44 10.12 15.40 5.03
N SER A 45 10.24 14.43 4.14
CA SER A 45 9.75 14.47 2.77
C SER A 45 8.22 14.46 2.71
N LEU A 46 7.57 13.70 3.59
CA LEU A 46 6.10 13.71 3.73
C LEU A 46 5.60 15.07 4.21
N LYS A 47 6.26 15.67 5.22
CA LYS A 47 5.92 17.02 5.68
C LYS A 47 6.10 18.05 4.56
N ALA A 48 7.16 17.93 3.76
CA ALA A 48 7.39 18.80 2.61
C ALA A 48 6.29 18.68 1.54
N ARG A 49 5.69 17.50 1.37
CA ARG A 49 4.50 17.28 0.52
C ARG A 49 3.17 17.71 1.15
N GLY A 50 3.20 18.25 2.37
CA GLY A 50 2.03 18.79 3.06
C GLY A 50 1.30 17.82 3.98
N TYR A 51 1.80 16.58 4.13
CA TYR A 51 1.25 15.66 5.12
C TYR A 51 1.48 16.19 6.53
N LYS A 52 0.52 15.96 7.42
CA LYS A 52 0.72 16.20 8.85
C LYS A 52 1.11 14.87 9.50
N VAL A 53 2.27 14.87 10.11
CA VAL A 53 2.81 13.73 10.84
C VAL A 53 2.67 14.01 12.33
N TYR A 54 2.02 13.10 13.05
CA TYR A 54 1.87 13.18 14.50
C TYR A 54 2.36 11.92 15.19
N TYR A 55 3.00 12.13 16.34
CA TYR A 55 3.17 11.12 17.38
C TYR A 55 2.35 11.56 18.59
N ARG A 56 1.42 10.72 19.05
CA ARG A 56 0.52 11.03 20.18
C ARG A 56 0.66 10.07 21.35
N GLY A 57 1.72 9.26 21.35
CA GLY A 57 1.95 8.31 22.44
C GLY A 57 2.27 9.02 23.75
N THR A 58 1.95 8.36 24.85
CA THR A 58 2.20 8.89 26.20
C THR A 58 3.68 8.68 26.55
N GLY A 59 4.55 9.61 26.20
CA GLY A 59 5.98 9.58 26.57
C GLY A 59 6.90 10.14 25.49
N THR A 60 8.21 9.99 25.70
CA THR A 60 9.22 10.48 24.75
C THR A 60 9.15 9.71 23.44
N GLN A 61 9.09 10.42 22.32
CA GLN A 61 9.23 9.80 21.00
C GLN A 61 10.65 9.28 20.81
N GLY A 62 10.78 8.07 20.27
CA GLY A 62 12.06 7.52 19.83
C GLY A 62 12.49 8.10 18.48
N ALA A 63 12.73 7.22 17.50
CA ALA A 63 13.12 7.61 16.16
C ALA A 63 11.99 8.31 15.37
N ALA A 64 12.33 8.75 14.15
CA ALA A 64 11.38 9.35 13.21
C ALA A 64 10.12 8.48 13.02
N THR A 65 8.95 9.11 12.87
CA THR A 65 7.64 8.43 12.81
C THR A 65 7.47 7.58 11.55
N TRP A 66 7.93 8.11 10.41
CA TRP A 66 7.75 7.54 9.07
C TRP A 66 9.08 7.44 8.33
N PHE A 67 9.24 6.35 7.59
CA PHE A 67 10.44 5.93 6.88
C PHE A 67 10.12 5.56 5.43
N GLN A 68 11.15 5.64 4.59
CA GLN A 68 11.13 5.05 3.27
C GLN A 68 10.89 3.54 3.36
N GLY A 69 10.06 3.01 2.46
CA GLY A 69 9.93 1.57 2.26
C GLY A 69 11.25 0.89 1.90
N SER A 70 11.41 -0.38 2.27
CA SER A 70 12.58 -1.19 1.95
C SER A 70 12.15 -2.57 1.46
N GLU A 71 12.63 -2.94 0.28
CA GLU A 71 12.38 -4.23 -0.35
C GLU A 71 12.89 -5.42 0.49
N SER A 72 13.83 -5.18 1.41
CA SER A 72 14.33 -6.18 2.34
C SER A 72 13.26 -6.74 3.29
N TYR A 73 12.17 -5.99 3.50
CA TYR A 73 11.03 -6.42 4.31
C TYR A 73 9.85 -6.76 3.42
N PHE A 74 9.43 -5.80 2.58
CA PHE A 74 8.28 -5.94 1.71
C PHE A 74 8.50 -5.15 0.41
N PRO A 75 8.21 -5.73 -0.77
CA PRO A 75 8.13 -4.95 -1.99
C PRO A 75 6.82 -4.13 -2.02
N ALA A 76 6.87 -2.96 -2.67
CA ALA A 76 5.67 -2.18 -2.95
C ALA A 76 4.69 -2.96 -3.86
N PHE A 77 3.39 -2.71 -3.71
CA PHE A 77 2.36 -3.30 -4.55
C PHE A 77 2.46 -2.82 -6.02
N ASN A 78 2.79 -1.55 -6.22
CA ASN A 78 2.95 -0.89 -7.52
C ASN A 78 4.06 0.17 -7.43
N GLY A 79 4.55 0.63 -8.59
CA GLY A 79 5.62 1.63 -8.66
C GLY A 79 7.01 1.05 -8.40
N PRO A 80 7.99 1.86 -8.00
CA PRO A 80 9.30 1.40 -7.55
C PRO A 80 9.17 0.40 -6.39
N VAL A 81 10.09 -0.55 -6.27
CA VAL A 81 10.07 -1.59 -5.23
C VAL A 81 10.04 -1.04 -3.79
N THR A 82 10.57 0.16 -3.57
CA THR A 82 10.53 0.89 -2.29
C THR A 82 9.43 1.96 -2.23
N GLY A 83 8.52 2.00 -3.21
CA GLY A 83 7.47 3.00 -3.41
C GLY A 83 6.31 2.91 -2.42
N TYR A 84 6.63 2.88 -1.14
CA TYR A 84 5.65 2.87 -0.05
C TYR A 84 6.21 3.60 1.17
N VAL A 85 5.31 3.94 2.09
CA VAL A 85 5.62 4.59 3.37
C VAL A 85 5.44 3.59 4.51
N ALA A 86 6.36 3.59 5.48
CA ALA A 86 6.32 2.67 6.62
C ALA A 86 6.52 3.40 7.95
N ALA A 87 5.88 2.90 9.00
CA ALA A 87 6.20 3.24 10.39
C ALA A 87 6.94 2.07 11.05
N HIS A 88 7.84 2.38 11.98
CA HIS A 88 8.65 1.39 12.67
C HIS A 88 8.38 1.35 14.17
N TYR A 89 8.62 0.21 14.83
CA TYR A 89 8.37 0.06 16.26
C TYR A 89 9.26 0.96 17.13
N SER A 90 10.44 1.31 16.62
CA SER A 90 11.41 2.19 17.30
C SER A 90 10.95 3.66 17.42
N THR A 91 9.75 3.97 16.93
CA THR A 91 9.07 5.26 17.17
C THR A 91 8.62 5.40 18.61
N ALA A 92 8.26 4.28 19.25
CA ALA A 92 8.11 4.20 20.69
C ALA A 92 9.42 3.73 21.34
N THR A 93 9.59 4.14 22.57
CA THR A 93 10.55 3.58 23.52
C THR A 93 9.91 2.39 24.24
N ASN A 94 10.70 1.59 24.96
CA ASN A 94 10.19 0.45 25.74
C ASN A 94 9.27 0.85 26.91
N THR A 95 9.01 2.14 27.08
CA THR A 95 8.18 2.70 28.15
C THR A 95 6.89 3.36 27.66
N ASN A 96 6.63 3.39 26.35
CA ASN A 96 5.42 3.97 25.78
C ASN A 96 4.89 3.19 24.57
N ASN A 97 3.68 3.55 24.15
CA ASN A 97 2.99 2.92 23.04
C ASN A 97 3.25 3.64 21.72
N ILE A 98 3.18 2.89 20.62
CA ILE A 98 3.21 3.43 19.26
C ILE A 98 1.85 4.05 18.96
N ASP A 99 1.85 5.35 18.63
CA ASP A 99 0.64 6.10 18.28
C ASP A 99 0.99 7.14 17.20
N ASN A 100 1.24 6.63 15.99
CA ASN A 100 1.70 7.37 14.83
C ASN A 100 0.53 7.68 13.89
N TRP A 101 0.38 8.93 13.45
CA TRP A 101 -0.63 9.35 12.48
C TRP A 101 0.02 10.03 11.28
N LEU A 102 -0.41 9.61 10.08
CA LEU A 102 -0.13 10.30 8.82
C LEU A 102 -1.45 10.84 8.28
N VAL A 103 -1.62 12.15 8.37
CA VAL A 103 -2.84 12.83 7.94
C VAL A 103 -2.58 13.46 6.58
N LEU A 104 -3.50 13.23 5.64
CA LEU A 104 -3.44 13.81 4.30
C LEU A 104 -3.28 15.33 4.34
N PRO A 105 -2.67 15.93 3.30
CA PRO A 105 -2.61 17.37 3.16
C PRO A 105 -4.01 18.00 3.21
N LYS A 106 -4.07 19.27 3.64
CA LYS A 106 -5.33 20.02 3.64
C LYS A 106 -5.78 20.25 2.21
N ILE A 107 -6.83 19.53 1.82
CA ILE A 107 -7.57 19.76 0.59
C ILE A 107 -8.52 20.94 0.85
N HIS A 108 -8.47 21.96 0.00
CA HIS A 108 -9.30 23.17 0.10
C HIS A 108 -10.01 23.45 -1.22
#